data_AF-A0A7H4MCY0-F1
#
_entry.id   AF-A0A7H4MCY0-F1
#
_cell.length_a   1.000
_cell.length_b   1.000
_cell.length_c   1.000
_cell.angle_alpha   90.00
_cell.angle_beta   90.00
_cell.angle_gamma   90.00
#
_symmetry.space_group_name_H-M   'P 1'
#
loop_
_entity.id
_entity.type
_entity.pdbx_description
1 polymer ?
#
loop_
_entity_poly.entity_id
_entity_poly.type
_entity_poly.pdbx_seq_one_letter_code
_entity_poly.pdbx_strand_id
1 'polypeptide(L)'
;MSAFTPASEVLLRHSDDFESARVLFAGDLQDDLPARLDTAASRAHTQQFHHWQVLNRQMGDNVRFSLVAEAADVADCDTLIYYWPKNKPEAQFQLMNLLSLLPVGIDIFVVGENRSGVRSAEQMLAEYAPLNKIDSARRCGLYHGRLEKQPTFDAEAFWGEYALDNLTIKRCLACLVATVWTSAVSCCCPLSSRIPKGKCWMSAAARACWPQCWPAIRRRCV
;
A
#
# COMPACT_ATOMS: atom_id res chain seq x y z
N MET A 1 22.36 -1.33 15.64
CA MET A 1 22.39 -2.08 14.36
C MET A 1 21.18 -1.61 13.58
N SER A 2 21.38 -0.89 12.47
CA SER A 2 20.27 -0.43 11.63
C SER A 2 19.61 -1.64 11.00
N ALA A 3 18.45 -2.03 11.53
CA ALA A 3 17.68 -3.20 11.09
C ALA A 3 16.83 -2.86 9.86
N PHE A 4 17.46 -2.35 8.80
CA PHE A 4 16.79 -2.13 7.53
C PHE A 4 16.39 -3.48 6.92
N THR A 5 15.23 -3.52 6.28
CA THR A 5 14.82 -4.67 5.49
C THR A 5 15.82 -4.94 4.37
N PRO A 6 15.90 -6.20 3.92
CA PRO A 6 16.72 -6.56 2.77
C PRO A 6 16.41 -5.75 1.50
N ALA A 7 15.17 -5.27 1.34
CA ALA A 7 14.77 -4.40 0.22
C ALA A 7 15.45 -3.03 0.33
N SER A 8 15.37 -2.40 1.51
CA SER A 8 16.00 -1.11 1.79
C SER A 8 17.53 -1.16 1.66
N GLU A 9 18.16 -2.26 2.08
CA GLU A 9 19.61 -2.44 1.92
C GLU A 9 20.07 -2.54 0.45
N VAL A 10 19.23 -3.06 -0.44
CA VAL A 10 19.53 -3.08 -1.88
C VAL A 10 19.45 -1.67 -2.45
N LEU A 11 18.46 -0.88 -2.06
CA LEU A 11 18.35 0.52 -2.45
C LEU A 11 19.54 1.36 -1.96
N LEU A 12 20.02 1.12 -0.74
CA LEU A 12 21.17 1.84 -0.18
C LEU A 12 22.46 1.69 -1.00
N ARG A 13 22.61 0.62 -1.79
CA ARG A 13 23.78 0.44 -2.69
C ARG A 13 23.76 1.40 -3.88
N HIS A 14 22.59 1.93 -4.20
CA HIS A 14 22.33 2.89 -5.27
C HIS A 14 21.98 4.26 -4.70
N SER A 15 22.39 4.55 -3.45
CA SER A 15 22.06 5.81 -2.77
C SER A 15 22.54 7.04 -3.54
N ASP A 16 23.72 6.96 -4.16
CA ASP A 16 24.30 8.03 -5.00
C ASP A 16 23.37 8.45 -6.15
N ASP A 17 22.59 7.52 -6.71
CA ASP A 17 21.65 7.81 -7.82
C ASP A 17 20.45 8.66 -7.35
N PHE A 18 20.14 8.66 -6.05
CA PHE A 18 18.95 9.29 -5.48
C PHE A 18 19.20 10.65 -4.80
N GLU A 19 20.46 11.07 -4.60
CA GLU A 19 20.79 12.28 -3.85
C GLU A 19 20.12 13.55 -4.41
N SER A 20 20.05 13.65 -5.73
CA SER A 20 19.43 14.79 -6.44
C SER A 20 17.97 14.57 -6.81
N ALA A 21 17.43 13.38 -6.53
CA ALA A 21 16.08 13.00 -6.93
C ALA A 21 15.02 13.45 -5.92
N ARG A 22 13.82 13.71 -6.42
CA ARG A 22 12.59 13.98 -5.66
C ARG A 22 11.76 12.70 -5.60
N VAL A 23 11.99 11.93 -4.56
CA VAL A 23 11.51 10.55 -4.44
C VAL A 23 10.14 10.47 -3.76
N LEU A 24 9.22 9.74 -4.40
CA LEU A 24 8.00 9.24 -3.79
C LEU A 24 8.18 7.78 -3.38
N PHE A 25 8.05 7.50 -2.10
CA PHE A 25 8.03 6.16 -1.55
C PHE A 25 6.60 5.63 -1.43
N ALA A 26 6.33 4.44 -1.94
CA ALA A 26 5.01 3.81 -1.81
C ALA A 26 5.09 2.28 -1.67
N GLY A 27 3.96 1.67 -1.30
CA GLY A 27 3.84 0.22 -1.15
C GLY A 27 4.04 -0.25 0.29
N ASP A 28 4.76 -1.37 0.45
CA ASP A 28 4.98 -2.01 1.76
C ASP A 28 6.18 -1.39 2.51
N LEU A 29 5.99 -0.17 3.03
CA LEU A 29 7.00 0.63 3.75
C LEU A 29 7.23 0.11 5.19
N GLN A 30 7.93 -1.02 5.33
CA GLN A 30 8.21 -1.65 6.63
C GLN A 30 9.27 -0.90 7.47
N ASP A 31 10.12 -0.09 6.83
CA ASP A 31 11.24 0.60 7.47
C ASP A 31 11.10 2.13 7.49
N ASP A 32 12.01 2.78 8.21
CA ASP A 32 12.21 4.23 8.25
C ASP A 32 13.14 4.76 7.14
N LEU A 33 13.49 3.95 6.12
CA LEU A 33 14.33 4.37 5.01
C LEU A 33 13.84 5.67 4.32
N PRO A 34 12.52 5.87 4.06
CA PRO A 34 12.04 7.10 3.43
C PRO A 34 12.45 8.39 4.16
N ALA A 35 12.63 8.31 5.48
CA ALA A 35 13.01 9.44 6.31
C ALA A 35 14.54 9.62 6.45
N ARG A 36 15.31 8.60 6.06
CA ARG A 36 16.76 8.52 6.27
C ARG A 36 17.59 8.55 4.99
N LEU A 37 16.96 8.38 3.83
CA LEU A 37 17.65 8.46 2.54
C LEU A 37 17.92 9.91 2.19
N ASP A 38 19.19 10.21 1.89
CA ASP A 38 19.60 11.52 1.39
C ASP A 38 19.03 11.71 -0.02
N THR A 39 18.07 12.63 -0.13
CA THR A 39 17.33 12.94 -1.37
C THR A 39 17.01 14.43 -1.40
N ALA A 40 16.81 15.00 -2.59
CA ALA A 40 16.45 16.41 -2.73
C ALA A 40 15.07 16.69 -2.13
N ALA A 41 14.14 15.75 -2.27
CA ALA A 41 12.87 15.74 -1.57
C ALA A 41 12.40 14.30 -1.36
N SER A 42 11.88 13.99 -0.17
CA SER A 42 11.31 12.68 0.14
C SER A 42 9.85 12.82 0.54
N ARG A 43 8.98 12.05 -0.10
CA ARG A 43 7.55 11.93 0.21
C ARG A 43 7.19 10.46 0.33
N ALA A 44 6.17 10.14 1.12
CA ALA A 44 5.71 8.78 1.26
C ALA A 44 4.18 8.69 1.22
N HIS A 45 3.66 7.73 0.45
CA HIS A 45 2.25 7.37 0.43
C HIS A 45 2.09 5.95 0.97
N THR A 46 1.21 5.75 1.94
CA THR A 46 0.93 4.41 2.48
C THR A 46 -0.55 4.20 2.79
N GLN A 47 -1.02 2.99 2.51
CA GLN A 47 -2.35 2.52 2.92
C GLN A 47 -2.33 1.87 4.32
N GLN A 48 -1.17 1.78 4.95
CA GLN A 48 -0.98 1.11 6.24
C GLN A 48 -0.78 2.14 7.34
N PHE A 49 -1.77 2.28 8.22
CA PHE A 49 -1.78 3.31 9.26
C PHE A 49 -0.59 3.22 10.22
N HIS A 50 -0.14 2.00 10.54
CA HIS A 50 0.98 1.80 11.46
C HIS A 50 2.31 2.29 10.87
N HIS A 51 2.55 2.08 9.57
CA HIS A 51 3.70 2.66 8.87
C HIS A 51 3.63 4.18 8.83
N TRP A 52 2.45 4.73 8.53
CA TRP A 52 2.25 6.17 8.59
C TRP A 52 2.57 6.75 9.97
N GLN A 53 2.12 6.12 11.06
CA GLN A 53 2.40 6.61 12.41
C GLN A 53 3.90 6.67 12.75
N VAL A 54 4.70 5.75 12.21
CA VAL A 54 6.15 5.73 12.41
C VAL A 54 6.81 6.82 11.57
N LEU A 55 6.50 6.88 10.27
CA LEU A 55 7.12 7.82 9.32
C LEU A 55 6.69 9.27 9.58
N ASN A 56 5.43 9.51 9.94
CA ASN A 56 4.91 10.85 10.23
C ASN A 56 5.64 11.51 11.41
N ARG A 57 6.19 10.74 12.35
CA ARG A 57 7.00 11.30 13.46
C ARG A 57 8.32 11.90 12.97
N GLN A 58 8.84 11.43 11.84
CA GLN A 58 10.14 11.85 11.31
C GLN A 58 9.98 12.85 10.15
N MET A 59 8.99 12.63 9.29
CA MET A 59 8.80 13.38 8.04
C MET A 59 7.60 14.35 8.04
N GLY A 60 6.71 14.28 9.04
CA GLY A 60 5.53 15.14 9.15
C GLY A 60 4.61 15.05 7.92
N ASP A 61 4.23 16.21 7.38
CA ASP A 61 3.24 16.35 6.29
C ASP A 61 3.67 15.74 4.94
N ASN A 62 4.93 15.34 4.81
CA ASN A 62 5.46 14.62 3.65
C ASN A 62 5.00 13.16 3.57
N VAL A 63 4.35 12.64 4.62
CA VAL A 63 3.82 11.27 4.67
C VAL A 63 2.31 11.31 4.71
N ARG A 64 1.70 10.65 3.73
CA ARG A 64 0.25 10.66 3.53
C ARG A 64 -0.31 9.27 3.70
N PHE A 65 -1.40 9.20 4.47
CA PHE A 65 -2.18 8.00 4.67
C PHE A 65 -3.54 8.18 4.00
N SER A 66 -3.76 7.45 2.93
CA SER A 66 -5.02 7.44 2.18
C SER A 66 -5.16 6.13 1.39
N LEU A 67 -6.40 5.74 1.08
CA LEU A 67 -6.66 4.56 0.26
C LEU A 67 -6.27 4.80 -1.19
N VAL A 68 -6.69 5.94 -1.74
CA VAL A 68 -6.38 6.40 -3.09
C VAL A 68 -5.45 7.59 -2.95
N ALA A 69 -4.43 7.66 -3.81
CA ALA A 69 -3.46 8.74 -3.77
C ALA A 69 -4.09 9.97 -4.42
N GLU A 70 -3.78 11.15 -3.93
CA GLU A 70 -4.23 12.40 -4.53
C GLU A 70 -3.11 13.03 -5.36
N ALA A 71 -3.46 13.85 -6.35
CA ALA A 71 -2.46 14.54 -7.18
C ALA A 71 -1.48 15.38 -6.32
N ALA A 72 -1.93 15.91 -5.19
CA ALA A 72 -1.11 16.66 -4.24
C ALA A 72 -0.06 15.79 -3.53
N ASP A 73 -0.34 14.50 -3.31
CA ASP A 73 0.57 13.57 -2.67
C ASP A 73 1.77 13.25 -3.58
N VAL A 74 1.52 13.22 -4.88
CA VAL A 74 2.44 12.84 -5.96
C VAL A 74 3.11 14.07 -6.60
N ALA A 75 2.70 15.28 -6.20
CA ALA A 75 3.15 16.52 -6.80
C ALA A 75 4.68 16.70 -6.68
N ASP A 76 5.26 17.12 -7.81
CA ASP A 76 6.68 17.42 -7.96
C ASP A 76 7.67 16.28 -7.64
N CYS A 77 7.26 15.02 -7.79
CA CYS A 77 8.19 13.90 -7.73
C CYS A 77 8.73 13.57 -9.12
N ASP A 78 10.02 13.24 -9.20
CA ASP A 78 10.70 12.81 -10.44
C ASP A 78 11.01 11.30 -10.44
N THR A 79 10.92 10.67 -9.26
CA THR A 79 11.27 9.27 -9.03
C THR A 79 10.24 8.60 -8.13
N LEU A 80 9.74 7.42 -8.53
CA LEU A 80 8.90 6.55 -7.71
C LEU A 80 9.74 5.36 -7.21
N ILE A 81 9.83 5.18 -5.90
CA ILE A 81 10.35 3.95 -5.28
C ILE A 81 9.18 3.17 -4.68
N TYR A 82 8.87 2.04 -5.32
CA TYR A 82 7.77 1.17 -4.96
C TYR A 82 8.24 -0.11 -4.29
N TYR A 83 7.81 -0.32 -3.05
CA TYR A 83 8.04 -1.55 -2.28
C TYR A 83 6.95 -2.56 -2.59
N TRP A 84 7.34 -3.67 -3.22
CA TRP A 84 6.42 -4.71 -3.65
C TRP A 84 5.75 -5.41 -2.45
N PRO A 85 4.41 -5.33 -2.30
CA PRO A 85 3.71 -5.99 -1.22
C PRO A 85 3.62 -7.50 -1.46
N LYS A 86 3.23 -8.25 -0.43
CA LYS A 86 3.07 -9.71 -0.50
C LYS A 86 1.91 -10.15 -1.42
N ASN A 87 0.93 -9.28 -1.65
CA ASN A 87 -0.26 -9.59 -2.43
C ASN A 87 -0.21 -8.92 -3.80
N LYS A 88 -0.36 -9.73 -4.87
CA LYS A 88 -0.38 -9.23 -6.24
C LYS A 88 -1.56 -8.27 -6.55
N PRO A 89 -2.81 -8.52 -6.11
CA PRO A 89 -3.93 -7.61 -6.38
C PRO A 89 -3.78 -6.25 -5.69
N GLU A 90 -3.21 -6.24 -4.48
CA GLU A 90 -2.87 -5.01 -3.76
C GLU A 90 -1.80 -4.22 -4.51
N ALA A 91 -0.77 -4.91 -5.00
CA ALA A 91 0.26 -4.28 -5.81
C ALA A 91 -0.30 -3.63 -7.07
N GLN A 92 -1.19 -4.34 -7.76
CA GLN A 92 -1.83 -3.83 -8.97
C GLN A 92 -2.65 -2.58 -8.68
N PHE A 93 -3.47 -2.58 -7.62
CA PHE A 93 -4.27 -1.42 -7.25
C PHE A 93 -3.41 -0.19 -6.94
N GLN A 94 -2.38 -0.37 -6.10
CA GLN A 94 -1.50 0.73 -5.71
C GLN A 94 -0.71 1.28 -6.90
N LEU A 95 -0.15 0.41 -7.74
CA LEU A 95 0.59 0.83 -8.93
C LEU A 95 -0.32 1.57 -9.93
N MET A 96 -1.51 1.04 -10.24
CA MET A 96 -2.40 1.71 -11.19
C MET A 96 -2.84 3.08 -10.68
N ASN A 97 -3.16 3.18 -9.39
CA ASN A 97 -3.49 4.44 -8.72
C ASN A 97 -2.34 5.46 -8.84
N LEU A 98 -1.11 5.08 -8.46
CA LEU A 98 0.04 6.00 -8.49
C LEU A 98 0.43 6.40 -9.91
N LEU A 99 0.52 5.43 -10.83
CA LEU A 99 0.94 5.67 -12.21
C LEU A 99 -0.07 6.51 -13.00
N SER A 100 -1.35 6.50 -12.61
CA SER A 100 -2.35 7.38 -13.22
C SER A 100 -2.16 8.85 -12.87
N LEU A 101 -1.42 9.16 -11.79
CA LEU A 101 -1.20 10.52 -11.29
C LEU A 101 0.20 11.05 -11.64
N LEU A 102 1.18 10.16 -11.75
CA LEU A 102 2.57 10.51 -12.03
C LEU A 102 2.75 11.03 -13.47
N PRO A 103 3.59 12.05 -13.70
CA PRO A 103 3.88 12.54 -15.05
C PRO A 103 4.61 11.46 -15.88
N VAL A 104 4.35 11.43 -17.18
CA VAL A 104 5.09 10.58 -18.12
C VAL A 104 6.57 11.01 -18.11
N GLY A 105 7.47 10.03 -18.11
CA GLY A 105 8.91 10.24 -18.07
C GLY A 105 9.54 10.18 -16.68
N ILE A 106 8.76 9.90 -15.63
CA ILE A 106 9.23 9.59 -14.27
C ILE A 106 10.02 8.27 -14.26
N ASP A 107 11.07 8.21 -13.43
CA ASP A 107 11.80 6.98 -13.18
C ASP A 107 11.09 6.16 -12.09
N ILE A 108 10.93 4.86 -12.36
CA ILE A 108 10.19 3.92 -11.50
C ILE A 108 11.16 2.83 -11.06
N PHE A 109 11.37 2.75 -9.76
CA PHE A 109 12.11 1.69 -9.10
C PHE A 109 11.14 0.78 -8.36
N VAL A 110 11.17 -0.50 -8.68
CA VAL A 110 10.40 -1.52 -7.97
C VAL A 110 11.36 -2.43 -7.22
N VAL A 111 11.24 -2.46 -5.90
CA VAL A 111 12.05 -3.30 -5.02
C VAL A 111 11.16 -4.31 -4.31
N GLY A 112 11.60 -5.55 -4.22
CA GLY A 112 10.83 -6.56 -3.51
C GLY A 112 11.52 -7.90 -3.35
N GLU A 113 11.01 -8.72 -2.44
CA GLU A 113 11.47 -10.09 -2.27
C GLU A 113 10.99 -11.01 -3.39
N ASN A 114 11.87 -11.93 -3.81
CA ASN A 114 11.50 -12.97 -4.78
C ASN A 114 10.37 -13.88 -4.27
N ARG A 115 10.25 -14.05 -2.95
CA ARG A 115 9.18 -14.84 -2.31
C ARG A 115 7.81 -14.19 -2.42
N SER A 116 7.76 -12.85 -2.44
CA SER A 116 6.53 -12.07 -2.62
C SER A 116 6.09 -11.98 -4.09
N GLY A 117 6.85 -12.58 -5.02
CA GLY A 117 6.49 -12.60 -6.44
C GLY A 117 6.82 -11.33 -7.21
N VAL A 118 7.84 -10.56 -6.78
CA VAL A 118 8.28 -9.30 -7.44
C VAL A 118 8.55 -9.45 -8.95
N ARG A 119 8.90 -10.65 -9.42
CA ARG A 119 9.08 -10.96 -10.84
C ARG A 119 7.83 -10.70 -11.69
N SER A 120 6.65 -10.70 -11.08
CA SER A 120 5.40 -10.35 -11.76
C SER A 120 5.31 -8.86 -12.12
N ALA A 121 6.16 -8.00 -11.54
CA ALA A 121 6.17 -6.58 -11.82
C ALA A 121 6.45 -6.29 -13.31
N GLU A 122 7.43 -7.00 -13.90
CA GLU A 122 7.79 -6.85 -15.32
C GLU A 122 6.60 -7.10 -16.24
N GLN A 123 5.86 -8.18 -16.02
CA GLN A 123 4.66 -8.51 -16.82
C GLN A 123 3.51 -7.55 -16.59
N MET A 124 3.35 -7.05 -15.35
CA MET A 124 2.25 -6.14 -14.99
C MET A 124 2.46 -4.74 -15.57
N LEU A 125 3.71 -4.29 -15.64
CA LEU A 125 4.08 -2.94 -16.06
C LEU A 125 4.56 -2.87 -17.51
N ALA A 126 4.69 -3.99 -18.22
CA ALA A 126 5.21 -4.05 -19.59
C ALA A 126 4.55 -3.06 -20.58
N GLU A 127 3.26 -2.75 -20.42
CA GLU A 127 2.54 -1.81 -21.30
C GLU A 127 2.74 -0.33 -20.91
N TYR A 128 3.10 -0.06 -19.65
CA TYR A 128 3.13 1.30 -19.09
C TYR A 128 4.55 1.81 -18.87
N ALA A 129 5.40 0.96 -18.29
CA ALA A 129 6.76 1.24 -17.92
C ALA A 129 7.60 -0.04 -18.08
N PRO A 130 8.31 -0.24 -19.21
CA PRO A 130 9.14 -1.43 -19.40
C PRO A 130 10.23 -1.48 -18.32
N LEU A 131 10.14 -2.49 -17.46
CA LEU A 131 11.07 -2.68 -16.34
C LEU A 131 12.26 -3.53 -16.76
N ASN A 132 13.46 -3.08 -16.36
CA ASN A 132 14.71 -3.80 -16.47
C ASN A 132 15.24 -4.13 -15.08
N LYS A 133 15.75 -5.34 -14.91
CA LYS A 133 16.35 -5.76 -13.65
C LYS A 133 17.76 -5.15 -13.49
N ILE A 134 17.98 -4.38 -12.44
CA ILE A 134 19.29 -3.77 -12.12
C ILE A 134 20.11 -4.69 -11.22
N ASP A 135 19.59 -5.03 -10.04
CA ASP A 135 20.31 -5.80 -9.02
C ASP A 135 19.43 -6.92 -8.44
N SER A 136 20.08 -7.89 -7.83
CA SER A 136 19.47 -9.07 -7.22
C SER A 136 20.30 -9.53 -6.03
N ALA A 137 20.12 -8.91 -4.87
CA ALA A 137 20.84 -9.29 -3.66
C ALA A 137 19.91 -9.66 -2.51
N ARG A 138 20.39 -10.49 -1.56
CA ARG A 138 19.67 -10.92 -0.35
C ARG A 138 18.25 -11.45 -0.61
N ARG A 139 18.04 -12.16 -1.72
CA ARG A 139 16.73 -12.67 -2.20
C ARG A 139 15.71 -11.57 -2.56
N CYS A 140 16.16 -10.33 -2.68
CA CYS A 140 15.40 -9.23 -3.28
C CYS A 140 15.81 -9.02 -4.73
N GLY A 141 14.91 -8.45 -5.53
CA GLY A 141 15.19 -7.95 -6.86
C GLY A 141 14.89 -6.45 -6.92
N LEU A 142 15.78 -5.70 -7.56
CA LEU A 142 15.59 -4.29 -7.89
C LEU A 142 15.37 -4.17 -9.40
N TYR A 143 14.27 -3.53 -9.76
CA TYR A 143 13.87 -3.28 -11.13
C TYR A 143 13.74 -1.78 -11.34
N HIS A 144 14.08 -1.33 -12.54
CA HIS A 144 14.01 0.07 -12.94
C HIS A 144 13.37 0.17 -14.32
N GLY A 145 12.49 1.15 -14.49
CA GLY A 145 11.96 1.51 -15.79
C GLY A 145 11.46 2.93 -15.78
N ARG A 146 11.08 3.42 -16.95
CA ARG A 146 10.58 4.78 -17.11
C ARG A 146 9.12 4.73 -17.53
N LEU A 147 8.30 5.62 -16.98
CA LEU A 147 6.89 5.68 -17.36
C LEU A 147 6.75 6.24 -18.77
N GLU A 148 6.21 5.44 -19.70
CA GLU A 148 5.95 5.85 -21.08
C GLU A 148 4.47 6.18 -21.28
N LYS A 149 3.57 5.48 -20.57
CA LYS A 149 2.12 5.61 -20.71
C LYS A 149 1.43 5.57 -19.36
N GLN A 150 0.55 6.54 -19.11
CA GLN A 150 -0.28 6.56 -17.91
C GLN A 150 -1.47 5.59 -18.04
N PRO A 151 -1.68 4.68 -17.07
CA PRO A 151 -2.89 3.87 -17.02
C PRO A 151 -4.11 4.71 -16.61
N THR A 152 -5.30 4.27 -17.04
CA THR A 152 -6.56 4.78 -16.48
C THR A 152 -6.90 3.99 -15.22
N PHE A 153 -7.05 4.69 -14.10
CA PHE A 153 -7.40 4.08 -12.82
C PHE A 153 -8.83 4.45 -12.42
N ASP A 154 -9.63 3.43 -12.09
CA ASP A 154 -10.94 3.57 -11.48
C ASP A 154 -10.97 2.75 -10.19
N ALA A 155 -11.09 3.43 -9.04
CA ALA A 155 -11.11 2.79 -7.74
C ALA A 155 -12.35 1.92 -7.53
N GLU A 156 -13.49 2.26 -8.16
CA GLU A 156 -14.75 1.52 -8.00
C GLU A 156 -14.68 0.13 -8.66
N ALA A 157 -13.96 0.03 -9.78
CA ALA A 157 -13.76 -1.23 -10.51
C ALA A 157 -13.04 -2.32 -9.68
N PHE A 158 -12.32 -1.95 -8.62
CA PHE A 158 -11.61 -2.88 -7.73
C PHE A 158 -12.45 -3.35 -6.53
N TRP A 159 -13.73 -2.99 -6.47
CA TRP A 159 -14.65 -3.52 -5.46
C TRP A 159 -15.33 -4.80 -5.97
N GLY A 160 -15.20 -5.87 -5.20
CA GLY A 160 -15.93 -7.11 -5.38
C GLY A 160 -17.07 -7.21 -4.38
N GLU A 161 -18.18 -7.77 -4.80
CA GLU A 161 -19.31 -8.08 -3.92
C GLU A 161 -19.57 -9.58 -3.94
N TYR A 162 -19.84 -10.15 -2.78
CA TYR A 162 -20.33 -11.51 -2.69
C TYR A 162 -21.40 -11.61 -1.61
N ALA A 163 -22.39 -12.45 -1.86
CA ALA A 163 -23.44 -12.76 -0.91
C ALA A 163 -22.99 -13.87 0.02
N LEU A 164 -23.17 -13.68 1.32
CA LEU A 164 -23.06 -14.73 2.33
C LEU A 164 -24.37 -14.73 3.13
N ASP A 165 -25.16 -15.79 2.97
CA ASP A 165 -26.52 -15.90 3.52
C ASP A 165 -27.39 -14.69 3.14
N ASN A 166 -27.82 -13.89 4.13
CA ASN A 166 -28.63 -12.68 3.97
C ASN A 166 -27.81 -11.38 3.99
N LEU A 167 -26.49 -11.47 3.86
CA LEU A 167 -25.58 -10.31 3.94
C LEU A 167 -24.82 -10.13 2.63
N THR A 168 -24.90 -8.92 2.06
CA THR A 168 -24.04 -8.50 0.94
C THR A 168 -22.75 -7.93 1.50
N ILE A 169 -21.63 -8.62 1.25
CA ILE A 169 -20.32 -8.16 1.70
C ILE A 169 -19.61 -7.51 0.51
N LYS A 170 -19.38 -6.20 0.62
CA LYS A 170 -18.50 -5.47 -0.29
C LYS A 170 -17.06 -5.58 0.19
N ARG A 171 -16.14 -5.92 -0.71
CA ARG A 171 -14.73 -6.08 -0.42
C ARG A 171 -13.90 -5.41 -1.51
N CYS A 172 -13.04 -4.48 -1.13
CA CYS A 172 -12.00 -4.00 -2.03
C CYS A 172 -10.97 -5.14 -2.24
N LEU A 173 -10.76 -5.57 -3.49
CA LEU A 173 -9.82 -6.65 -3.82
C LEU A 173 -8.37 -6.31 -3.43
N ALA A 174 -8.04 -5.01 -3.34
CA ALA A 174 -6.75 -4.53 -2.88
C ALA A 174 -6.57 -4.63 -1.36
N CYS A 175 -7.65 -4.63 -0.58
CA CYS A 175 -7.62 -4.45 0.88
C CYS A 175 -7.56 -5.78 1.65
N LEU A 176 -7.24 -6.90 0.98
CA LEU A 176 -7.34 -8.25 1.54
C LEU A 176 -6.42 -8.49 2.76
N VAL A 177 -5.49 -7.59 3.10
CA VAL A 177 -4.59 -7.75 4.27
C VAL A 177 -4.59 -6.60 5.28
N ALA A 178 -5.27 -5.48 5.05
CA ALA A 178 -5.44 -4.47 6.11
C ALA A 178 -6.57 -4.87 7.08
N THR A 179 -6.32 -5.84 7.95
CA THR A 179 -6.94 -5.93 9.29
C THR A 179 -8.46 -6.16 9.38
N VAL A 180 -9.19 -6.44 8.30
CA VAL A 180 -10.65 -6.63 8.41
C VAL A 180 -11.04 -8.08 8.72
N TRP A 181 -10.31 -9.09 8.21
CA TRP A 181 -10.75 -10.49 8.36
C TRP A 181 -10.45 -11.11 9.74
N THR A 182 -9.30 -10.79 10.36
CA THR A 182 -8.99 -11.29 11.71
C THR A 182 -9.85 -10.66 12.79
N SER A 183 -10.32 -9.41 12.61
CA SER A 183 -11.32 -8.83 13.52
C SER A 183 -12.75 -9.28 13.20
N ALA A 184 -13.10 -9.54 11.94
CA ALA A 184 -14.45 -9.97 11.56
C ALA A 184 -14.75 -11.43 11.92
N VAL A 185 -13.81 -12.36 11.71
CA VAL A 185 -14.02 -13.78 12.09
C VAL A 185 -13.99 -13.94 13.62
N SER A 186 -13.18 -13.13 14.32
CA SER A 186 -13.23 -13.07 15.79
C SER A 186 -14.51 -12.38 16.31
N CYS A 187 -15.16 -11.52 15.52
CA CYS A 187 -16.48 -10.95 15.85
C CYS A 187 -17.68 -11.84 15.52
N CYS A 188 -17.55 -12.80 14.58
CA CYS A 188 -18.62 -13.76 14.27
C CYS A 188 -18.55 -15.03 15.12
N CYS A 189 -17.39 -15.39 15.69
CA CYS A 189 -17.27 -16.60 16.53
C CYS A 189 -17.96 -16.52 17.91
N PRO A 190 -18.32 -15.37 18.50
CA PRO A 190 -19.18 -15.30 19.68
C PRO A 190 -20.65 -15.03 19.33
N LEU A 191 -21.12 -15.27 18.09
CA LEU A 191 -22.58 -15.22 17.83
C LEU A 191 -23.34 -16.45 18.32
N SER A 192 -22.66 -17.50 18.82
CA SER A 192 -23.34 -18.65 19.48
C SER A 192 -23.31 -18.60 21.02
N SER A 193 -22.60 -17.66 21.64
CA SER A 193 -22.56 -17.54 23.11
C SER A 193 -22.59 -16.08 23.57
N ARG A 194 -23.73 -15.69 24.16
CA ARG A 194 -23.99 -14.48 24.99
C ARG A 194 -22.90 -13.39 24.96
N ILE A 195 -23.14 -12.32 24.20
CA ILE A 195 -22.38 -11.07 24.30
C ILE A 195 -22.68 -10.42 25.66
N PRO A 196 -21.70 -10.20 26.56
CA PRO A 196 -21.93 -9.48 27.81
C PRO A 196 -22.21 -8.00 27.53
N LYS A 197 -23.10 -7.39 28.31
CA LYS A 197 -23.41 -5.94 28.21
C LYS A 197 -22.12 -5.13 28.43
N GLY A 198 -21.59 -4.55 27.35
CA GLY A 198 -20.38 -3.73 27.34
C GLY A 198 -20.23 -2.99 26.00
N LYS A 199 -19.39 -1.95 25.99
CA LYS A 199 -19.12 -1.14 24.78
C LYS A 199 -18.43 -2.01 23.73
N CYS A 200 -19.12 -2.27 22.61
CA CYS A 200 -18.57 -3.00 21.47
C CYS A 200 -17.79 -2.02 20.59
N TRP A 201 -16.47 -2.17 20.51
CA TRP A 201 -15.60 -1.33 19.68
C TRP A 201 -15.33 -2.00 18.33
N MET A 202 -15.92 -1.49 17.26
CA MET A 202 -15.52 -1.83 15.87
C MET A 202 -14.52 -0.80 15.37
N SER A 203 -13.43 -1.28 14.76
CA SER A 203 -12.45 -0.46 14.04
C SER A 203 -13.10 0.29 12.87
N ALA A 204 -12.56 1.44 12.49
CA ALA A 204 -13.09 2.25 11.38
C ALA A 204 -13.11 1.47 10.05
N ALA A 205 -12.10 0.62 9.82
CA ALA A 205 -12.04 -0.28 8.67
C ALA A 205 -13.19 -1.29 8.64
N ALA A 206 -13.63 -1.80 9.79
CA ALA A 206 -14.79 -2.68 9.88
C ALA A 206 -16.12 -1.95 9.62
N ARG A 207 -16.23 -0.65 9.96
CA ARG A 207 -17.43 0.14 9.67
C ARG A 207 -17.60 0.44 8.18
N ALA A 208 -16.50 0.70 7.48
CA ALA A 208 -16.52 0.90 6.02
C ALA A 208 -16.96 -0.37 5.27
N CYS A 209 -16.59 -1.55 5.78
CA CYS A 209 -16.92 -2.83 5.17
C CYS A 209 -18.38 -3.27 5.46
N TRP A 210 -18.94 -2.90 6.63
CA TRP A 210 -20.25 -3.36 7.12
C TRP A 210 -21.19 -2.21 7.54
N PRO A 211 -21.60 -1.31 6.62
CA PRO A 211 -22.46 -0.16 6.95
C PRO A 211 -23.87 -0.59 7.43
N GLN A 212 -24.37 -1.73 6.97
CA GLN A 212 -25.73 -2.22 7.28
C GLN A 212 -25.86 -2.87 8.67
N CYS A 213 -24.77 -3.33 9.29
CA CYS A 213 -24.82 -3.93 10.64
C CYS A 213 -24.73 -2.89 11.77
N TRP A 214 -24.32 -1.66 11.47
CA TRP A 214 -24.16 -0.60 12.46
C TRP A 214 -25.45 -0.26 13.23
N PRO A 215 -26.64 -0.15 12.61
CA PRO A 215 -27.89 0.11 13.34
C PRO A 215 -28.28 -1.04 14.28
N ALA A 216 -28.01 -2.28 13.88
CA ALA A 216 -28.35 -3.49 14.65
C ALA A 216 -27.44 -3.67 15.89
N ILE A 217 -26.16 -3.33 15.76
CA ILE A 217 -25.19 -3.38 16.88
C ILE A 217 -25.45 -2.22 17.85
N ARG A 218 -25.76 -1.01 17.34
CA ARG A 218 -26.01 0.17 18.18
C ARG A 218 -27.27 0.04 19.05
N ARG A 219 -28.32 -0.64 18.58
CA ARG A 219 -29.56 -0.89 19.35
C ARG A 219 -29.40 -1.94 20.47
N ARG A 220 -28.35 -2.76 20.45
CA ARG A 220 -28.08 -3.78 21.50
C ARG A 220 -27.08 -3.31 22.58
N CYS A 221 -26.48 -2.13 22.39
CA CYS A 221 -25.49 -1.54 23.31
C CYS A 221 -26.02 -0.33 24.13
N VAL A 222 -27.32 -0.01 24.03
CA VAL A 222 -28.00 0.94 24.94
C VAL A 222 -28.77 0.14 25.99
#